data_AF-A0A950TXL8-F1
#
_entry.id   AF-A0A950TXL8-F1
#
_cell.length_a   1.000
_cell.length_b   1.000
_cell.length_c   1.000
_cell.angle_alpha   90.00
_cell.angle_beta   90.00
_cell.angle_gamma   90.00
#
_symmetry.space_group_name_H-M   'P 1'
#
loop_
_entity.id
_entity.type
_entity.pdbx_description
1 polymer ?
#
loop_
_entity_poly.entity_id
_entity_poly.type
_entity_poly.pdbx_seq_one_letter_code
_entity_poly.pdbx_strand_id
1 'polypeptide(L)' 'MKIDHLAPGPRTHAARQALSKATDNATAADVLFLEYWEMQRTGDLAATLRARQIRRANPGLAAAIHDELTPA' A
#
# COMPACT_ATOMS: atom_id res chain seq x y z
N MET A 1 16.22 -22.83 -6.62
CA MET A 1 16.00 -22.68 -5.16
C MET A 1 15.05 -21.51 -4.97
N LYS A 2 13.73 -21.77 -4.84
CA LYS A 2 12.71 -20.75 -4.61
C LYS A 2 12.78 -20.36 -3.15
N ILE A 3 13.22 -19.13 -2.87
CA ILE A 3 13.12 -18.58 -1.52
C ILE A 3 11.74 -17.95 -1.43
N ASP A 4 10.77 -18.76 -1.02
CA ASP A 4 9.47 -18.28 -0.54
C ASP A 4 9.69 -17.63 0.83
N HIS A 5 10.26 -16.42 0.84
CA HIS A 5 10.17 -15.56 2.02
C HIS A 5 8.73 -15.05 2.08
N LEU A 6 7.93 -15.70 2.93
CA LEU A 6 6.60 -15.34 3.39
C LEU A 6 6.61 -13.93 4.03
N ALA A 7 6.88 -12.88 3.27
CA ALA A 7 6.19 -11.63 3.54
C ALA A 7 4.72 -11.93 3.23
N PRO A 8 3.79 -11.78 4.20
CA PRO A 8 2.38 -11.90 3.87
C PRO A 8 2.12 -10.94 2.70
N GLY A 9 1.63 -11.49 1.59
CA GLY A 9 1.28 -10.69 0.43
C GLY A 9 0.25 -9.62 0.79
N PRO A 10 -0.06 -8.71 -0.15
CA PRO A 10 -0.92 -7.58 0.15
C PRO A 10 -2.26 -8.02 0.73
N ARG A 11 -2.68 -7.36 1.80
CA ARG A 11 -3.86 -7.74 2.58
C ARG A 11 -5.15 -7.33 1.90
N THR A 12 -5.13 -6.23 1.18
CA THR A 12 -6.27 -5.69 0.40
C THR A 12 -6.25 -6.20 -1.03
N HIS A 13 -7.43 -6.42 -1.60
CA HIS A 13 -7.62 -6.69 -3.01
C HIS A 13 -7.15 -5.50 -3.86
N ALA A 14 -7.43 -4.27 -3.44
CA ALA A 14 -6.94 -3.05 -4.08
C ALA A 14 -5.41 -3.03 -4.26
N ALA A 15 -4.64 -3.34 -3.21
CA ALA A 15 -3.19 -3.41 -3.31
C ALA A 15 -2.72 -4.55 -4.22
N ARG A 16 -3.35 -5.75 -4.17
CA ARG A 16 -3.01 -6.86 -5.08
C ARG A 16 -3.23 -6.48 -6.54
N GLN A 17 -4.35 -5.81 -6.84
CA GLN A 17 -4.67 -5.37 -8.21
C GLN A 17 -3.74 -4.26 -8.69
N ALA A 18 -3.34 -3.33 -7.81
CA ALA A 18 -2.37 -2.30 -8.16
C ALA A 18 -0.99 -2.90 -8.43
N LEU A 19 -0.55 -3.87 -7.61
CA LEU A 19 0.73 -4.56 -7.82
C LEU A 19 0.78 -5.37 -9.11
N SER A 20 -0.32 -6.01 -9.53
CA SER A 20 -0.34 -6.74 -10.80
C SER A 20 -0.22 -5.83 -12.02
N LYS A 21 -0.48 -4.52 -11.86
CA LYS A 21 -0.35 -3.49 -12.89
C LYS A 21 0.93 -2.66 -12.75
N ALA A 22 1.70 -2.83 -11.67
CA ALA A 22 2.90 -2.04 -11.43
C ALA A 22 3.98 -2.38 -12.45
N THR A 23 4.49 -1.36 -13.15
CA THR A 23 5.50 -1.51 -14.20
C THR A 23 6.93 -1.40 -13.67
N ASP A 24 7.10 -0.85 -12.47
CA ASP A 24 8.39 -0.63 -11.84
C ASP A 24 8.35 -0.88 -10.32
N ASN A 25 9.55 -1.06 -9.77
CA ASN A 25 9.73 -1.36 -8.35
C ASN A 25 9.34 -0.19 -7.43
N ALA A 26 9.39 1.06 -7.91
CA ALA A 26 9.06 2.24 -7.11
C ALA A 26 7.54 2.30 -6.86
N THR A 27 6.77 2.09 -7.92
CA THR A 27 5.31 1.97 -7.87
C THR A 27 4.90 0.82 -6.96
N ALA A 28 5.54 -0.35 -7.10
CA ALA A 28 5.26 -1.49 -6.23
C ALA A 28 5.57 -1.19 -4.75
N ALA A 29 6.69 -0.53 -4.47
CA ALA A 29 7.06 -0.13 -3.12
C ALA A 29 6.08 0.88 -2.52
N ASP A 30 5.57 1.82 -3.31
CA ASP A 30 4.59 2.80 -2.85
C ASP A 30 3.23 2.18 -2.55
N VAL A 31 2.77 1.20 -3.34
CA VAL A 31 1.55 0.43 -3.06
C VAL A 31 1.69 -0.32 -1.73
N LEU A 32 2.79 -1.07 -1.56
CA LEU A 32 3.03 -1.84 -0.33
C LEU A 32 3.20 -0.92 0.90
N PHE A 33 3.91 0.20 0.74
CA PHE A 33 4.08 1.19 1.79
C PHE A 33 2.73 1.78 2.21
N LEU A 34 1.88 2.16 1.25
CA LEU A 34 0.59 2.77 1.54
C LEU A 34 -0.32 1.81 2.31
N GLU A 35 -0.42 0.56 1.87
CA GLU A 35 -1.20 -0.46 2.59
C GLU A 35 -0.68 -0.65 4.01
N TYR A 36 0.62 -0.86 4.16
CA TYR A 36 1.23 -1.04 5.49
C TYR A 36 0.99 0.17 6.40
N TRP A 37 1.12 1.38 5.87
CA TRP A 37 0.88 2.61 6.62
C TRP A 37 -0.59 2.76 7.04
N GLU A 38 -1.56 2.47 6.17
CA GLU A 38 -2.99 2.52 6.54
C GLU A 38 -3.33 1.50 7.64
N MET A 39 -2.65 0.35 7.68
CA MET A 39 -2.85 -0.65 8.72
C MET A 39 -2.32 -0.25 10.10
N GLN A 40 -1.20 0.49 10.15
CA GLN A 40 -0.49 0.78 11.42
C GLN A 40 -0.43 2.28 11.74
N ARG A 41 -1.04 3.13 10.91
CA ARG A 41 -1.06 4.62 10.92
C ARG A 41 -0.07 5.23 11.90
N THR A 42 1.21 5.01 11.63
CA THR A 42 2.26 5.40 12.55
C THR A 42 2.32 6.94 12.63
N GLY A 43 2.50 7.47 13.83
CA GLY A 43 2.63 8.91 14.06
C GLY A 43 3.97 9.52 13.61
N ASP A 44 4.80 8.75 12.91
CA ASP A 44 6.07 9.21 12.37
C ASP A 44 5.84 10.26 11.26
N LEU A 45 6.51 11.40 11.38
CA LEU A 45 6.30 12.54 10.48
C LEU A 45 6.73 12.21 9.05
N ALA A 46 7.87 11.52 8.88
CA ALA A 46 8.36 11.16 7.55
C ALA A 46 7.42 10.17 6.86
N ALA A 47 6.96 9.14 7.58
CA ALA A 47 5.99 8.18 7.08
C ALA A 47 4.65 8.85 6.72
N THR A 48 4.17 9.77 7.57
CA THR A 48 2.94 10.53 7.32
C THR A 48 3.05 11.38 6.05
N LEU A 49 4.18 12.07 5.85
CA LEU A 49 4.41 12.89 4.66
C LEU A 49 4.49 12.02 3.39
N ARG A 50 5.20 10.89 3.46
CA ARG A 50 5.28 9.94 2.35
C ARG A 50 3.90 9.39 2.00
N ALA A 51 3.12 8.95 2.99
CA ALA A 51 1.75 8.46 2.78
C ALA A 51 0.88 9.53 2.12
N ARG A 52 0.96 10.79 2.56
CA ARG A 52 0.23 11.92 1.94
C ARG A 52 0.62 12.13 0.48
N GLN A 53 1.90 12.04 0.14
CA GLN A 53 2.37 12.15 -1.24
C GLN A 53 1.80 11.03 -2.11
N ILE A 54 1.92 9.78 -1.67
CA ILE A 54 1.40 8.61 -2.41
C ILE A 54 -0.12 8.70 -2.59
N ARG A 55 -0.86 9.10 -1.55
CA ARG A 55 -2.33 9.28 -1.62
C ARG A 55 -2.74 10.36 -2.62
N ARG A 56 -1.99 11.46 -2.70
CA ARG A 56 -2.25 12.53 -3.70
C ARG A 56 -1.99 12.05 -5.12
N ALA A 57 -0.94 11.26 -5.33
CA ALA A 57 -0.64 10.68 -6.63
C ALA A 57 -1.63 9.56 -7.02
N ASN A 58 -2.20 8.85 -6.05
CA ASN A 58 -3.04 7.66 -6.27
C ASN A 58 -4.35 7.72 -5.44
N PRO A 59 -5.25 8.71 -5.67
CA PRO A 59 -6.40 8.93 -4.82
C PRO A 59 -7.40 7.76 -4.81
N GLY A 60 -7.62 7.12 -5.97
CA GLY A 60 -8.52 5.96 -6.07
C GLY A 60 -7.99 4.71 -5.36
N LEU A 61 -6.68 4.44 -5.46
CA LEU A 61 -6.04 3.34 -4.73
C LEU A 61 -6.15 3.56 -3.21
N ALA A 62 -5.88 4.79 -2.76
CA ALA A 62 -5.93 5.13 -1.34
C ALA A 62 -7.33 4.93 -0.75
N ALA A 63 -8.38 5.36 -1.46
CA ALA A 63 -9.76 5.16 -1.04
C ALA A 63 -10.09 3.66 -0.94
N ALA A 64 -9.77 2.88 -1.97
CA ALA A 64 -10.07 1.45 -1.98
C ALA A 64 -9.35 0.68 -0.86
N ILE A 65 -8.07 0.97 -0.60
CA ILE A 65 -7.33 0.37 0.53
C ILE A 65 -7.97 0.77 1.87
N HIS A 66 -8.35 2.04 2.02
CA HIS A 66 -8.98 2.54 3.25
C HIS A 66 -10.31 1.84 3.54
N ASP A 67 -11.17 1.72 2.53
CA ASP A 67 -12.49 1.10 2.63
C ASP A 67 -12.38 -0.39 3.00
N GLU A 68 -11.40 -1.10 2.42
CA GLU A 68 -11.16 -2.52 2.74
C GLU A 68 -10.61 -2.74 4.15
N LEU A 69 -9.81 -1.80 4.68
CA LEU A 69 -9.21 -1.90 6.02
C LEU A 69 -10.11 -1.34 7.14
N THR A 70 -11.04 -0.46 6.80
CA THR A 70 -12.00 0.15 7.74
C THR A 70 -13.43 -0.17 7.30
N PRO A 71 -13.85 -1.45 7.35
CA PRO A 71 -15.23 -1.81 7.03
C PRO A 71 -16.17 -1.15 8.05
N ALA A 72 -17.26 -0.56 7.54
CA ALA A 72 -18.29 0.11 8.33
C ALA A 72 -18.93 -0.77 9.40
#